data_AF-A0A6V7QX29-F1
#
_entry.id   AF-A0A6V7QX29-F1
#
_cell.length_a   1.000
_cell.length_b   1.000
_cell.length_c   1.000
_cell.angle_alpha   90.00
_cell.angle_beta   90.00
_cell.angle_gamma   90.00
#
_symmetry.space_group_name_H-M   'P 1'
#
loop_
_entity.id
_entity.type
_entity.pdbx_description
1 polymer ?
#
loop_
_entity_poly.entity_id
_entity_poly.type
_entity_poly.pdbx_seq_one_letter_code
_entity_poly.pdbx_strand_id
1 'polypeptide(L)'
;MKSASKHSKENAGGPAGRVGCRGQLAGLGWLIYCAAFAWLGLGLNRLAVDAAPVPGPDLSTCGPPNLPNGVQPTDCCPPYTSTVVDFKLPSPTEQLRVRPAAHLVDADYLAMYKKAVELMKALPTTTRAASSSRPTCTAPTATAHPSIYTDTSSPLYDNLRNANYQPPALLSLDFSGTKPPAQQIQNNLQVMKREMITGGTTAQLFLGAAYRAGDQPDPAQAL
;
A
#
# COMPACT_ATOMS: atom_id res chain seq x y z
N MET A 1 -9.86 -18.48 -69.49
CA MET A 1 -10.36 -18.71 -68.12
C MET A 1 -11.75 -18.04 -68.04
N LYS A 2 -12.84 -18.72 -68.44
CA LYS A 2 -13.87 -19.36 -67.57
C LYS A 2 -14.11 -18.62 -66.25
N SER A 3 -15.31 -18.27 -65.80
CA SER A 3 -16.68 -18.25 -66.34
C SER A 3 -17.52 -17.46 -65.33
N ALA A 4 -18.56 -16.76 -65.79
CA ALA A 4 -19.59 -16.18 -64.93
C ALA A 4 -20.47 -17.27 -64.30
N SER A 5 -21.00 -17.04 -63.09
CA SER A 5 -22.44 -16.80 -62.85
C SER A 5 -22.82 -16.98 -61.37
N LYS A 6 -23.87 -16.28 -60.98
CA LYS A 6 -24.34 -15.91 -59.63
C LYS A 6 -25.53 -16.80 -59.21
N HIS A 7 -25.63 -17.23 -57.95
CA HIS A 7 -26.91 -17.33 -57.20
C HIS A 7 -26.73 -17.69 -55.70
N SER A 8 -27.27 -16.82 -54.82
CA SER A 8 -28.06 -17.03 -53.57
C SER A 8 -27.90 -18.35 -52.77
N LYS A 9 -27.77 -18.43 -51.44
CA LYS A 9 -28.31 -17.64 -50.30
C LYS A 9 -27.44 -17.81 -49.02
N GLU A 10 -27.54 -16.78 -48.17
CA GLU A 10 -27.43 -16.67 -46.68
C GLU A 10 -27.48 -17.97 -45.84
N ASN A 11 -26.94 -18.10 -44.61
CA ASN A 11 -26.37 -17.22 -43.58
C ASN A 11 -25.63 -18.11 -42.55
N ALA A 12 -24.61 -17.58 -41.86
CA ALA A 12 -24.31 -17.72 -40.41
C ALA A 12 -22.80 -17.64 -40.14
N GLY A 13 -22.33 -16.47 -39.69
CA GLY A 13 -20.94 -16.25 -39.30
C GLY A 13 -20.80 -15.20 -38.20
N GLY A 14 -20.71 -15.68 -36.95
CA GLY A 14 -20.27 -14.96 -35.75
C GLY A 14 -21.34 -14.13 -35.02
N PRO A 15 -21.12 -13.71 -33.75
CA PRO A 15 -20.02 -13.98 -32.83
C PRO A 15 -20.49 -14.48 -31.43
N ALA A 16 -19.53 -14.74 -30.53
CA ALA A 16 -19.66 -14.80 -29.06
C ALA A 16 -20.51 -15.92 -28.41
N GLY A 17 -20.00 -16.40 -27.28
CA GLY A 17 -20.85 -17.02 -26.25
C GLY A 17 -20.24 -18.27 -25.64
N ARG A 18 -19.96 -18.17 -24.32
CA ARG A 18 -20.22 -19.20 -23.31
C ARG A 18 -20.06 -20.65 -23.80
N VAL A 19 -19.01 -21.33 -23.37
CA VAL A 19 -18.94 -22.80 -23.53
C VAL A 19 -19.92 -23.42 -22.53
N GLY A 20 -21.21 -23.35 -22.86
CA GLY A 20 -22.23 -24.20 -22.26
C GLY A 20 -22.02 -25.62 -22.77
N CYS A 21 -21.90 -26.57 -21.85
CA CYS A 21 -21.94 -27.99 -22.17
C CYS A 21 -23.33 -28.35 -22.69
N ARG A 22 -23.58 -28.16 -23.99
CA ARG A 22 -24.69 -28.80 -24.71
C ARG A 22 -24.12 -29.45 -25.97
N GLY A 23 -23.98 -30.76 -25.91
CA GLY A 23 -23.51 -31.57 -27.03
C GLY A 23 -23.33 -33.02 -26.60
N GLN A 24 -24.39 -33.79 -26.77
CA GLN A 24 -24.49 -35.23 -26.54
C GLN A 24 -23.26 -36.00 -27.07
N LEU A 25 -22.54 -36.68 -26.18
CA LEU A 25 -21.83 -37.92 -26.48
C LEU A 25 -21.66 -38.69 -25.18
N ALA A 26 -22.70 -39.47 -24.87
CA ALA A 26 -22.71 -40.46 -23.80
C ALA A 26 -21.74 -41.58 -24.18
N GLY A 27 -20.49 -41.44 -23.77
CA GLY A 27 -19.47 -42.46 -23.89
C GLY A 27 -18.72 -42.60 -22.58
N LEU A 28 -18.58 -43.83 -22.09
CA LEU A 28 -17.83 -44.21 -20.88
C LEU A 28 -16.38 -43.68 -20.85
N GLY A 29 -15.87 -43.15 -21.97
CA GLY A 29 -14.55 -42.51 -22.06
C GLY A 29 -14.42 -41.20 -21.28
N TRP A 30 -15.49 -40.43 -21.05
CA TRP A 30 -15.38 -39.17 -20.31
C TRP A 30 -15.17 -39.37 -18.81
N LEU A 31 -15.77 -40.42 -18.25
CA LEU A 31 -15.56 -40.81 -16.84
C LEU A 31 -14.14 -41.31 -16.63
N ILE A 32 -13.56 -42.01 -17.60
CA ILE A 32 -12.16 -42.46 -17.55
C ILE A 32 -11.21 -41.27 -17.71
N TYR A 33 -11.54 -40.27 -18.53
CA TYR A 33 -10.74 -39.05 -18.66
C TYR A 33 -10.78 -38.21 -17.36
N CYS A 34 -11.94 -38.03 -16.74
CA CYS A 34 -12.04 -37.36 -15.43
C CYS A 34 -11.36 -38.15 -14.30
N ALA A 35 -11.45 -39.49 -14.29
CA ALA A 35 -10.81 -40.33 -13.28
C ALA A 35 -9.28 -40.40 -13.46
N ALA A 36 -8.77 -40.38 -14.70
CA ALA A 36 -7.34 -40.32 -14.98
C ALA A 36 -6.73 -38.97 -14.56
N PHE A 37 -7.45 -37.86 -14.72
CA PHE A 37 -7.02 -36.56 -14.19
C PHE A 37 -7.01 -36.51 -12.65
N ALA A 38 -7.83 -37.32 -11.98
CA ALA A 38 -7.82 -37.45 -10.52
C ALA A 38 -6.73 -38.41 -10.01
N TRP A 39 -6.45 -39.51 -10.72
CA TRP A 39 -5.47 -40.53 -10.32
C TRP A 39 -4.02 -40.18 -10.69
N LEU A 40 -3.78 -39.36 -11.72
CA LEU A 40 -2.44 -38.94 -12.13
C LEU A 40 -1.91 -37.72 -11.35
N GLY A 41 -2.49 -37.40 -10.19
CA GLY A 41 -1.95 -36.38 -9.27
C GLY A 41 -1.82 -34.96 -9.82
N LEU A 42 -2.33 -34.68 -11.02
CA LEU A 42 -2.41 -33.36 -11.64
C LEU A 42 -3.73 -32.64 -11.30
N GLY A 43 -4.40 -33.10 -10.24
CA GLY A 43 -5.45 -32.35 -9.58
C GLY A 43 -4.83 -31.10 -8.97
N LEU A 44 -5.19 -29.95 -9.55
CA LEU A 44 -5.09 -28.60 -9.01
C LEU A 44 -4.38 -28.54 -7.67
N ASN A 45 -3.12 -28.10 -7.73
CA ASN A 45 -2.38 -27.53 -6.61
C ASN A 45 -3.35 -27.09 -5.51
N ARG A 46 -3.49 -27.92 -4.47
CA ARG A 46 -3.64 -27.31 -3.16
C ARG A 46 -2.32 -26.57 -2.99
N LEU A 47 -2.32 -25.31 -3.42
CA LEU A 47 -1.56 -24.26 -2.79
C LEU A 47 -2.02 -24.29 -1.33
N ALA A 48 -1.56 -25.28 -0.57
CA ALA A 48 -1.45 -25.18 0.85
C ALA A 48 -0.42 -24.06 1.01
N VAL A 49 -0.93 -22.84 0.98
CA VAL A 49 -0.22 -21.70 1.52
C VAL A 49 0.04 -22.11 2.95
N ASP A 50 1.27 -22.48 3.26
CA ASP A 50 1.70 -22.73 4.62
C ASP A 50 1.52 -21.41 5.37
N ALA A 51 0.37 -21.29 6.03
CA ALA A 51 -0.09 -20.07 6.66
C ALA A 51 0.67 -19.94 7.97
N ALA A 52 1.92 -19.51 7.87
CA ALA A 52 2.74 -19.03 8.97
C ALA A 52 2.73 -17.49 8.95
N PRO A 53 1.59 -16.83 9.28
CA PRO A 53 1.55 -15.39 9.41
C PRO A 53 2.50 -14.96 10.52
N VAL A 54 3.10 -13.78 10.39
CA VAL A 54 3.87 -13.17 11.48
C VAL A 54 2.88 -12.70 12.55
N PRO A 55 2.85 -13.30 13.75
CA PRO A 55 1.95 -12.85 14.81
C PRO A 55 2.43 -11.50 15.36
N GLY A 56 1.51 -10.75 15.96
CA GLY A 56 1.89 -9.56 16.73
C GLY A 56 2.87 -9.93 17.85
N PRO A 57 3.86 -9.08 18.16
CA PRO A 57 4.86 -9.38 19.19
C PRO A 57 4.23 -9.42 20.58
N ASP A 58 4.71 -10.33 21.43
CA ASP A 58 4.38 -10.27 22.86
C ASP A 58 5.15 -9.14 23.52
N LEU A 59 4.40 -8.14 23.98
CA LEU A 59 4.93 -6.94 24.62
C LEU A 59 5.64 -7.26 25.96
N SER A 60 5.45 -8.44 26.55
CA SER A 60 6.19 -8.88 27.74
C SER A 60 7.69 -9.10 27.45
N THR A 61 8.02 -9.40 26.19
CA THR A 61 9.39 -9.67 25.73
C THR A 61 10.06 -8.46 25.08
N CYS A 62 9.46 -7.28 25.20
CA CYS A 62 10.01 -6.07 24.60
C CYS A 62 11.36 -5.73 25.21
N GLY A 63 12.34 -5.49 24.34
CA GLY A 63 13.70 -5.09 24.71
C GLY A 63 14.12 -3.81 24.00
N PRO A 64 15.25 -3.22 24.40
CA PRO A 64 15.75 -1.99 23.80
C PRO A 64 16.02 -2.19 22.29
N PRO A 65 15.72 -1.18 21.47
CA PRO A 65 16.00 -1.24 20.04
C PRO A 65 17.51 -1.32 19.79
N ASN A 66 17.89 -2.00 18.70
CA ASN A 66 19.25 -1.91 18.19
C ASN A 66 19.44 -0.54 17.53
N LEU A 67 20.16 0.36 18.21
CA LEU A 67 20.41 1.72 17.72
C LEU A 67 21.83 1.83 17.13
N PRO A 68 22.00 2.54 16.00
CA PRO A 68 23.33 2.81 15.46
C PRO A 68 24.15 3.70 16.42
N ASN A 69 25.48 3.59 16.33
CA ASN A 69 26.42 4.32 17.19
C ASN A 69 26.18 5.84 17.13
N GLY A 70 26.10 6.48 18.31
CA GLY A 70 25.93 7.94 18.44
C GLY A 70 24.50 8.42 18.63
N VAL A 71 23.51 7.53 18.69
CA VAL A 71 22.12 7.86 19.02
C VAL A 71 21.87 7.72 20.52
N GLN A 72 21.12 8.66 21.10
CA GLN A 72 20.72 8.59 22.50
C GLN A 72 19.89 7.32 22.76
N PRO A 73 20.19 6.53 23.81
CA PRO A 73 19.38 5.37 24.17
C PRO A 73 17.92 5.75 24.35
N THR A 74 17.05 5.18 23.52
CA THR A 74 15.62 5.45 23.53
C THR A 74 14.89 4.15 23.83
N ASP A 75 14.09 4.14 24.90
CA ASP A 75 13.20 3.02 25.20
C ASP A 75 11.95 3.11 24.31
N CYS A 76 11.82 2.15 23.40
CA CYS A 76 10.68 2.07 22.49
C CYS A 76 9.59 1.12 23.01
N CYS A 77 9.74 0.57 24.22
CA CYS A 77 8.77 -0.38 24.75
C CYS A 77 7.48 0.33 25.20
N PRO A 78 6.33 -0.02 24.61
CA PRO A 78 5.07 0.55 25.05
C PRO A 78 4.71 0.04 26.45
N PRO A 79 3.85 0.76 27.19
CA PRO A 79 3.33 0.27 28.46
C PRO A 79 2.59 -1.07 28.24
N TYR A 80 2.95 -2.07 29.04
CA TYR A 80 2.43 -3.43 28.94
C TYR A 80 1.08 -3.58 29.64
N THR A 81 0.13 -4.22 28.95
CA THR A 81 -1.12 -4.71 29.52
C THR A 81 -1.31 -6.16 29.08
N SER A 82 -1.60 -7.06 30.00
CA SER A 82 -1.82 -8.49 29.69
C SER A 82 -3.10 -8.77 28.91
N THR A 83 -4.02 -7.81 28.86
CA THR A 83 -5.30 -7.94 28.15
C THR A 83 -5.18 -7.43 26.72
N VAL A 84 -5.15 -8.35 25.76
CA VAL A 84 -5.32 -8.02 24.34
C VAL A 84 -6.81 -8.03 24.02
N VAL A 85 -7.30 -6.94 23.45
CA VAL A 85 -8.70 -6.82 23.02
C VAL A 85 -8.75 -6.95 21.51
N ASP A 86 -9.64 -7.80 21.01
CA ASP A 86 -9.85 -7.96 19.58
C ASP A 86 -10.39 -6.67 18.96
N PHE A 87 -9.87 -6.35 17.78
CA PHE A 87 -10.32 -5.20 17.01
C PHE A 87 -11.81 -5.32 16.67
N LYS A 88 -12.58 -4.28 17.01
CA LYS A 88 -13.99 -4.13 16.64
C LYS A 88 -14.11 -3.01 15.62
N LEU A 89 -14.78 -3.30 14.51
CA LEU A 89 -15.08 -2.28 13.51
C LEU A 89 -15.93 -1.15 14.14
N PRO A 90 -15.72 0.10 13.71
CA PRO A 90 -16.58 1.21 14.11
C PRO A 90 -18.01 0.96 13.61
N SER A 91 -18.99 1.64 14.24
CA SER A 91 -20.38 1.53 13.83
C SER A 91 -20.54 1.94 12.36
N PRO A 92 -21.32 1.20 11.54
CA PRO A 92 -21.62 1.62 10.17
C PRO A 92 -22.33 2.98 10.06
N THR A 93 -22.91 3.46 11.17
CA THR A 93 -23.56 4.77 11.27
C THR A 93 -22.60 5.92 11.61
N GLU A 94 -21.33 5.62 11.91
CA GLU A 94 -20.33 6.65 12.17
C GLU A 94 -19.97 7.39 10.87
N GLN A 95 -19.76 8.71 10.97
CA GLN A 95 -19.41 9.52 9.80
C GLN A 95 -18.04 9.12 9.25
N LEU A 96 -17.95 8.98 7.92
CA LEU A 96 -16.69 8.68 7.25
C LEU A 96 -15.69 9.82 7.45
N ARG A 97 -14.53 9.51 8.03
CA ARG A 97 -13.45 10.48 8.24
C ARG A 97 -12.70 10.75 6.94
N VAL A 98 -12.75 11.99 6.47
CA VAL A 98 -12.02 12.44 5.27
C VAL A 98 -10.66 13.02 5.68
N ARG A 99 -9.60 12.63 4.96
CA ARG A 99 -8.24 13.17 5.16
C ARG A 99 -7.96 14.22 4.09
N PRO A 100 -8.02 15.53 4.40
CA PRO A 100 -7.75 16.58 3.42
C PRO A 100 -6.26 16.63 3.05
N ALA A 101 -5.97 17.22 1.89
CA ALA A 101 -4.60 17.45 1.45
C ALA A 101 -3.94 18.54 2.29
N ALA A 102 -2.74 18.28 2.82
CA ALA A 102 -2.07 19.17 3.79
C ALA A 102 -1.78 20.60 3.27
N HIS A 103 -1.71 20.78 1.96
CA HIS A 103 -1.49 22.09 1.31
C HIS A 103 -2.79 22.84 1.00
N LEU A 104 -3.95 22.22 1.22
CA LEU A 104 -5.30 22.76 0.94
C LEU A 104 -6.20 22.74 2.17
N VAL A 105 -5.63 22.62 3.37
CA VAL A 105 -6.41 22.64 4.61
C VAL A 105 -6.92 24.06 4.89
N ASP A 106 -8.17 24.17 5.34
CA ASP A 106 -8.73 25.42 5.82
C ASP A 106 -8.21 25.78 7.22
N ALA A 107 -8.49 27.01 7.65
CA ALA A 107 -8.03 27.55 8.93
C ALA A 107 -8.65 26.82 10.13
N ASP A 108 -9.91 26.38 10.02
CA ASP A 108 -10.64 25.73 11.11
C ASP A 108 -10.08 24.32 11.37
N TYR A 109 -9.85 23.55 10.30
CA TYR A 109 -9.17 22.27 10.32
C TYR A 109 -7.76 22.41 10.90
N LEU A 110 -7.01 23.43 10.45
CA LEU A 110 -5.66 23.67 10.95
C LEU A 110 -5.66 23.99 12.45
N ALA A 111 -6.64 24.75 12.95
CA ALA A 111 -6.78 25.04 14.38
C ALA A 111 -7.08 23.77 15.19
N MET A 112 -8.02 22.95 14.73
CA MET A 112 -8.32 21.65 15.37
C MET A 112 -7.11 20.73 15.37
N TYR A 113 -6.37 20.68 14.26
CA TYR A 113 -5.19 19.84 14.11
C TYR A 113 -4.04 20.30 15.01
N LYS A 114 -3.75 21.60 15.05
CA LYS A 114 -2.77 22.19 15.98
C LYS A 114 -3.10 21.85 17.42
N LYS A 115 -4.36 22.04 17.83
CA LYS A 115 -4.83 21.73 19.19
C LYS A 115 -4.69 20.24 19.52
N ALA A 116 -5.02 19.35 18.58
CA ALA A 116 -4.85 17.91 18.79
C ALA A 116 -3.38 17.54 19.01
N VAL A 117 -2.46 18.09 18.20
CA VAL A 117 -1.03 17.83 18.34
C VAL A 117 -0.46 18.42 19.62
N GLU A 118 -0.90 19.62 20.01
CA GLU A 118 -0.54 20.22 21.29
C GLU A 118 -0.97 19.33 22.47
N LEU A 119 -2.23 18.88 22.49
CA LEU A 119 -2.73 17.99 23.54
C LEU A 119 -1.96 16.67 23.59
N MET A 120 -1.63 16.07 22.45
CA MET A 120 -0.82 14.86 22.41
C MET A 120 0.61 15.06 22.89
N LYS A 121 1.22 16.22 22.58
CA LYS A 121 2.56 16.57 23.08
C LYS A 121 2.54 16.86 24.59
N ALA A 122 1.42 17.34 25.11
CA ALA A 122 1.23 17.58 26.54
C ALA A 122 0.91 16.31 27.33
N LEU A 123 0.61 15.19 26.67
CA LEU A 123 0.40 13.91 27.35
C LEU A 123 1.70 13.43 28.01
N PRO A 124 1.60 12.76 29.18
CA PRO A 124 2.77 12.13 29.78
C PRO A 124 3.33 11.07 28.83
N THR A 125 4.67 10.96 28.80
CA THR A 125 5.43 10.06 27.91
C THR A 125 5.05 8.58 28.03
N THR A 126 4.31 8.20 29.06
CA THR A 126 3.79 6.86 29.31
C THR A 126 2.45 6.56 28.61
N THR A 127 1.80 7.55 27.98
CA THR A 127 0.44 7.40 27.42
C THR A 127 0.41 7.42 25.89
N ARG A 128 -0.33 6.46 25.33
CA ARG A 128 -0.31 6.07 23.92
C ARG A 128 -1.35 6.86 23.10
N ALA A 129 -1.01 8.02 22.55
CA ALA A 129 -1.85 8.66 21.53
C ALA A 129 -1.04 9.50 20.53
N ALA A 130 -1.01 9.07 19.27
CA ALA A 130 -0.42 9.83 18.16
C ALA A 130 -1.48 10.05 17.05
N SER A 131 -1.57 11.27 16.51
CA SER A 131 -2.48 11.68 15.43
C SER A 131 -1.77 11.60 14.08
N SER A 132 -2.50 11.34 13.00
CA SER A 132 -1.94 11.29 11.64
C SER A 132 -2.64 12.28 10.69
N SER A 133 -1.91 13.28 10.21
CA SER A 133 -2.20 13.98 8.95
C SER A 133 -1.41 13.31 7.81
N ARG A 134 -2.03 13.05 6.66
CA ARG A 134 -1.33 12.44 5.52
C ARG A 134 -0.70 13.55 4.65
N PRO A 135 0.63 13.59 4.46
CA PRO A 135 1.21 14.42 3.42
C PRO A 135 0.80 13.85 2.05
N THR A 136 0.10 14.65 1.25
CA THR A 136 -0.30 14.29 -0.12
C THR A 136 0.81 14.70 -1.08
N CYS A 137 1.59 13.74 -1.60
CA CYS A 137 2.69 14.03 -2.54
C CYS A 137 2.29 13.91 -4.01
N THR A 138 1.02 13.61 -4.32
CA THR A 138 0.57 13.19 -5.66
C THR A 138 -0.06 14.29 -6.50
N ALA A 139 -0.07 15.54 -6.04
CA ALA A 139 -0.57 16.68 -6.80
C ALA A 139 0.61 17.57 -7.27
N PRO A 140 0.58 18.12 -8.50
CA PRO A 140 1.65 18.97 -9.01
C PRO A 140 1.91 20.21 -8.12
N THR A 141 0.86 20.74 -7.47
CA THR A 141 0.94 21.85 -6.49
C THR A 141 1.43 21.43 -5.10
N ALA A 142 1.53 20.13 -4.83
CA ALA A 142 1.88 19.55 -3.53
C ALA A 142 3.30 18.94 -3.49
N THR A 143 4.17 19.41 -4.39
CA THR A 143 5.55 18.92 -4.49
C THR A 143 6.47 19.60 -3.47
N ALA A 144 6.11 20.78 -2.95
CA ALA A 144 6.84 21.41 -1.86
C ALA A 144 6.35 20.92 -0.49
N HIS A 145 7.23 21.00 0.51
CA HIS A 145 6.86 20.73 1.89
C HIS A 145 5.69 21.66 2.33
N PRO A 146 4.64 21.16 2.98
CA PRO A 146 3.52 22.02 3.35
C PRO A 146 3.92 23.09 4.38
N SER A 147 3.59 24.35 4.12
CA SER A 147 3.93 25.50 4.98
C SER A 147 3.34 25.42 6.40
N ILE A 148 2.27 24.64 6.59
CA ILE A 148 1.66 24.43 7.92
C ILE A 148 2.64 23.81 8.95
N TYR A 149 3.73 23.21 8.49
CA TYR A 149 4.76 22.62 9.35
C TYR A 149 6.04 23.44 9.49
N THR A 150 6.12 24.63 8.88
CA THR A 150 7.35 25.44 8.85
C THR A 150 7.36 26.56 9.87
N ASP A 151 6.19 26.89 10.42
CA ASP A 151 6.01 27.91 11.45
C ASP A 151 6.57 27.42 12.80
N THR A 152 7.68 28.00 13.25
CA THR A 152 8.37 27.63 14.49
C THR A 152 7.53 27.80 15.75
N SER A 153 6.49 28.65 15.71
CA SER A 153 5.55 28.84 16.82
C SER A 153 4.45 27.78 16.87
N SER A 154 4.31 26.98 15.81
CA SER A 154 3.27 25.97 15.68
C SER A 154 3.64 24.69 16.43
N PRO A 155 2.68 24.03 17.10
CA PRO A 155 2.90 22.69 17.66
C PRO A 155 3.17 21.64 16.57
N LEU A 156 2.94 21.95 15.29
CA LEU A 156 3.23 21.06 14.15
C LEU A 156 4.70 21.11 13.71
N TYR A 157 5.47 22.07 14.20
CA TYR A 157 6.88 22.25 13.84
C TYR A 157 7.77 21.17 14.46
N ASP A 158 8.83 20.85 13.73
CA ASP A 158 9.89 19.92 14.13
C ASP A 158 11.24 20.47 13.63
N ASN A 159 12.15 20.70 14.56
CA ASN A 159 13.47 21.30 14.31
C ASN A 159 14.48 20.31 13.72
N LEU A 160 14.20 19.01 13.76
CA LEU A 160 15.09 17.96 13.21
C LEU A 160 14.86 17.72 11.71
N ARG A 161 14.05 18.56 11.07
CA ARG A 161 13.85 18.51 9.61
C ARG A 161 15.01 19.17 8.89
N ASN A 162 15.43 18.57 7.78
CA ASN A 162 16.47 19.13 6.94
C ASN A 162 16.02 20.49 6.35
N ALA A 163 16.73 21.56 6.73
CA ALA A 163 16.43 22.92 6.32
C ALA A 163 16.45 23.12 4.79
N ASN A 164 17.24 22.33 4.05
CA ASN A 164 17.39 22.46 2.60
C ASN A 164 16.15 21.97 1.81
N TYR A 165 15.25 21.23 2.46
CA TYR A 165 14.01 20.73 1.84
C TYR A 165 12.76 21.48 2.32
N GLN A 166 12.95 22.62 3.01
CA GLN A 166 11.87 23.53 3.35
C GLN A 166 11.44 24.34 2.11
N PRO A 167 10.20 24.89 2.08
CA PRO A 167 9.75 25.74 1.00
C PRO A 167 10.72 26.92 0.78
N PRO A 168 11.02 27.29 -0.48
CA PRO A 168 10.35 26.90 -1.73
C PRO A 168 10.91 25.64 -2.42
N ALA A 169 11.79 24.86 -1.76
CA ALA A 169 12.36 23.67 -2.38
C ALA A 169 11.28 22.61 -2.70
N LEU A 170 11.41 21.98 -3.87
CA LEU A 170 10.56 20.87 -4.27
C LEU A 170 11.12 19.55 -3.71
N LEU A 171 10.24 18.73 -3.14
CA LEU A 171 10.54 17.37 -2.72
C LEU A 171 10.98 16.55 -3.94
N SER A 172 12.07 15.80 -3.79
CA SER A 172 12.49 14.83 -4.79
C SER A 172 12.11 13.42 -4.35
N LEU A 173 11.22 12.76 -5.09
CA LEU A 173 10.74 11.42 -4.73
C LEU A 173 11.79 10.31 -4.96
N ASP A 174 12.75 10.56 -5.84
CA ASP A 174 13.84 9.62 -6.15
C ASP A 174 15.18 10.01 -5.50
N PHE A 175 15.22 11.14 -4.78
CA PHE A 175 16.41 11.71 -4.15
C PHE A 175 17.64 11.81 -5.07
N SER A 176 17.46 11.83 -6.41
CA SER A 176 18.56 11.74 -7.38
C SER A 176 19.25 13.09 -7.65
N GLY A 177 19.45 13.89 -6.61
CA GLY A 177 20.06 15.22 -6.67
C GLY A 177 19.11 16.34 -7.13
N THR A 178 19.58 17.59 -7.00
CA THR A 178 18.82 18.81 -7.28
C THR A 178 18.59 19.02 -8.78
N LYS A 179 17.35 19.30 -9.16
CA LYS A 179 16.95 19.58 -10.55
C LYS A 179 16.19 20.90 -10.63
N PRO A 180 16.16 21.55 -11.80
CA PRO A 180 15.27 22.67 -12.04
C PRO A 180 13.80 22.30 -11.72
N PRO A 181 12.99 23.23 -11.17
CA PRO A 181 11.64 22.91 -10.68
C PRO A 181 10.74 22.17 -11.68
N ALA A 182 10.72 22.61 -12.94
CA ALA A 182 9.91 21.99 -13.99
C ALA A 182 10.30 20.52 -14.26
N GLN A 183 11.60 20.23 -14.26
CA GLN A 183 12.11 18.86 -14.42
C GLN A 183 11.83 18.01 -13.18
N GLN A 184 11.97 18.59 -11.99
CA GLN A 184 11.69 17.87 -10.74
C GLN A 184 10.22 17.43 -10.65
N ILE A 185 9.28 18.28 -11.07
CA ILE A 185 7.85 17.92 -11.12
C ILE A 185 7.62 16.75 -12.08
N GLN A 186 8.20 16.80 -13.29
CA GLN A 186 8.06 15.72 -14.26
C GLN A 186 8.65 14.40 -13.74
N ASN A 187 9.83 14.46 -13.13
CA ASN A 187 10.47 13.28 -12.54
C ASN A 187 9.62 12.70 -11.40
N ASN A 188 9.11 13.54 -10.50
CA ASN A 188 8.22 13.08 -9.44
C ASN A 188 6.96 12.38 -10.00
N LEU A 189 6.35 12.94 -11.03
CA LEU A 189 5.19 12.32 -11.69
C LEU A 189 5.55 10.99 -12.35
N GLN A 190 6.74 10.88 -12.94
CA GLN A 190 7.24 9.62 -13.50
C GLN A 190 7.49 8.57 -12.41
N VAL A 191 8.09 8.95 -11.28
CA VAL A 191 8.28 8.08 -10.12
C VAL A 191 6.93 7.58 -9.63
N MET A 192 5.95 8.46 -9.41
CA MET A 192 4.61 8.05 -8.98
C MET A 192 3.94 7.08 -9.97
N LYS A 193 4.04 7.36 -11.28
CA LYS A 193 3.53 6.45 -12.31
C LYS A 193 4.24 5.09 -12.26
N ARG A 194 5.55 5.09 -12.00
CA ARG A 194 6.32 3.87 -11.87
C ARG A 194 5.89 3.06 -10.66
N GLU A 195 5.88 3.65 -9.47
CA GLU A 195 5.56 2.93 -8.23
C GLU A 195 4.10 2.43 -8.21
N MET A 196 3.15 3.24 -8.71
CA MET A 196 1.72 2.93 -8.57
C MET A 196 1.11 2.19 -9.76
N ILE A 197 1.70 2.26 -10.96
CA ILE A 197 1.09 1.73 -12.18
C ILE A 197 2.00 0.74 -12.88
N THR A 198 3.18 1.18 -13.34
CA THR A 198 3.98 0.33 -14.24
C THR A 198 4.85 -0.68 -13.50
N GLY A 199 5.27 -0.38 -12.27
CA GLY A 199 6.03 -1.27 -11.39
C GLY A 199 5.12 -2.17 -10.56
N GLY A 200 4.00 -1.65 -10.04
CA GLY A 200 3.05 -2.38 -9.19
C GLY A 200 1.96 -3.17 -9.93
N THR A 201 2.28 -3.84 -11.04
CA THR A 201 1.26 -4.51 -11.88
C THR A 201 0.64 -5.76 -11.24
N THR A 202 1.28 -6.29 -10.19
CA THR A 202 0.78 -7.42 -9.40
C THR A 202 0.86 -7.11 -7.91
N ALA A 203 0.09 -7.85 -7.10
CA ALA A 203 0.12 -7.69 -5.64
C ALA A 203 1.54 -7.89 -5.07
N GLN A 204 2.32 -8.82 -5.61
CA GLN A 204 3.69 -9.08 -5.17
C GLN A 204 4.65 -7.93 -5.53
N LEU A 205 4.48 -7.31 -6.70
CA LEU A 205 5.31 -6.17 -7.09
C LEU A 205 4.94 -4.88 -6.34
N PHE A 206 3.67 -4.74 -5.95
CA PHE A 206 3.19 -3.56 -5.23
C PHE A 206 3.36 -3.65 -3.70
N LEU A 207 3.03 -4.80 -3.10
CA LEU A 207 3.08 -5.03 -1.65
C LEU A 207 4.39 -5.67 -1.18
N GLY A 208 5.19 -6.22 -2.10
CA GLY A 208 6.38 -7.00 -1.79
C GLY A 208 6.13 -8.51 -1.77
N ALA A 209 7.22 -9.27 -1.59
CA ALA A 209 7.15 -10.72 -1.43
C ALA A 209 6.51 -11.11 -0.08
N ALA A 210 5.97 -12.32 0.00
CA ALA A 210 5.44 -12.84 1.26
C ALA A 210 6.56 -12.96 2.30
N TYR A 211 6.33 -12.40 3.48
CA TYR A 211 7.20 -12.51 4.64
C TYR A 211 6.47 -13.32 5.73
N ARG A 212 7.11 -14.38 6.23
CA ARG A 212 6.50 -15.41 7.09
C ARG A 212 7.29 -15.60 8.37
N ALA A 213 6.66 -16.22 9.36
CA ALA A 213 7.33 -16.58 10.60
C ALA A 213 8.51 -17.54 10.32
N GLY A 214 9.70 -17.18 10.81
CA GLY A 214 10.95 -17.94 10.60
C GLY A 214 11.85 -17.36 9.50
N ASP A 215 11.35 -16.43 8.67
CA ASP A 215 12.15 -15.75 7.67
C ASP A 215 13.20 -14.83 8.34
N GLN A 216 14.40 -14.80 7.76
CA GLN A 216 15.46 -13.90 8.24
C GLN A 216 15.07 -12.43 8.03
N PRO A 217 15.52 -11.51 8.91
CA PRO A 217 15.38 -10.08 8.68
C PRO A 217 16.00 -9.71 7.34
N ASP A 218 15.29 -8.94 6.53
CA ASP A 218 15.70 -8.51 5.19
C ASP A 218 15.94 -9.65 4.17
N PRO A 219 14.87 -10.35 3.74
CA PRO A 219 14.98 -11.37 2.70
C PRO A 219 15.37 -10.80 1.33
N ALA A 220 15.43 -9.47 1.17
CA ALA A 220 15.79 -8.81 -0.09
C ALA A 220 17.30 -8.59 -0.26
N GLN A 221 18.10 -8.70 0.82
CA GLN A 221 19.58 -8.64 0.75
C GLN A 221 20.23 -9.99 0.39
N ALA A 222 19.46 -11.07 0.28
CA ALA A 222 19.96 -12.42 0.00
C ALA A 222 19.96 -12.79 -1.51
N LEU A 223 19.76 -11.82 -2.41
CA LEU A 223 19.80 -11.99 -3.87
C LEU A 223 20.90 -11.14 -4.50
#